data_AF-A0A6S6WR43-F1
#
_entry.id   AF-A0A6S6WR43-F1
#
_cell.length_a   1.000
_cell.length_b   1.000
_cell.length_c   1.000
_cell.angle_alpha   90.00
_cell.angle_beta   90.00
_cell.angle_gamma   90.00
#
_symmetry.space_group_name_H-M   'P 1'
#
loop_
_entity.id
_entity.type
_entity.pdbx_description
1 polymer ?
#
loop_
_entity_poly.entity_id
_entity_poly.type
_entity_poly.pdbx_seq_one_letter_code
_entity_poly.pdbx_strand_id
1 'polypeptide(L)'
;MLDLPLNWQGELLSTQGPQQIWRIERPALPDLAVLGCQVEELPAVGFWCEHRGVMWLLQSQGEEIWLTRVSMVANTAQQSAHNWRGRQLQSVKDRGQQLNIYWSQQHPQQLYQFVQFRYLSRRPRLLELSHGRFYLSLQRPIEELFLYVQNGSTLVLSALPNGPSER
;
A
#
# COMPACT_ATOMS: atom_id res chain seq x y z
N MET A 1 -17.19 -3.24 -16.04
CA MET A 1 -16.95 -2.47 -14.81
C MET A 1 -18.00 -2.98 -13.83
N LEU A 2 -17.61 -3.60 -12.72
CA LEU A 2 -18.59 -4.08 -11.72
C LEU A 2 -18.73 -2.95 -10.71
N ASP A 3 -19.86 -2.24 -10.78
CA ASP A 3 -20.17 -1.20 -9.80
C ASP A 3 -20.52 -1.85 -8.46
N LEU A 4 -20.12 -1.20 -7.37
CA LEU A 4 -20.53 -1.65 -6.04
C LEU A 4 -22.06 -1.76 -6.00
N PRO A 5 -22.60 -2.75 -5.26
CA PRO A 5 -24.04 -2.81 -5.03
C PRO A 5 -24.56 -1.44 -4.59
N LEU A 6 -25.60 -0.94 -5.27
CA LEU A 6 -26.19 0.40 -5.03
C LEU A 6 -26.53 0.63 -3.55
N ASN A 7 -26.76 -0.47 -2.85
CA ASN A 7 -27.06 -0.51 -1.44
C ASN A 7 -25.81 -0.52 -0.53
N TRP A 8 -24.58 -0.25 -0.98
CA TRP A 8 -23.42 -0.21 -0.07
C TRP A 8 -22.94 1.21 0.26
N GLN A 9 -23.41 2.26 -0.44
CA GLN A 9 -23.03 3.65 -0.17
C GLN A 9 -21.51 3.79 0.11
N GLY A 10 -20.70 3.30 -0.84
CA GLY A 10 -19.25 3.29 -0.71
C GLY A 10 -18.63 4.61 -1.17
N GLU A 11 -17.84 5.24 -0.31
CA GLU A 11 -16.95 6.34 -0.68
C GLU A 11 -15.64 5.75 -1.23
N LEU A 12 -15.34 5.99 -2.51
CA LEU A 12 -14.08 5.56 -3.10
C LEU A 12 -12.95 6.45 -2.57
N LEU A 13 -12.08 5.88 -1.75
CA LEU A 13 -10.96 6.60 -1.15
C LEU A 13 -9.70 6.55 -2.01
N SER A 14 -9.49 5.45 -2.75
CA SER A 14 -8.27 5.27 -3.53
C SER A 14 -8.45 4.30 -4.70
N THR A 15 -7.84 4.62 -5.85
CA THR A 15 -7.67 3.72 -7.01
C THR A 15 -6.21 3.69 -7.42
N GLN A 16 -5.60 2.51 -7.46
CA GLN A 16 -4.18 2.31 -7.74
C GLN A 16 -3.93 1.04 -8.54
N GLY A 17 -3.64 1.19 -9.83
CA GLY A 17 -3.41 0.05 -10.72
C GLY A 17 -4.61 -0.93 -10.66
N PRO A 18 -4.40 -2.20 -10.28
CA PRO A 18 -5.49 -3.16 -10.14
C PRO A 18 -6.34 -2.99 -8.87
N GLN A 19 -5.89 -2.19 -7.90
CA GLN A 19 -6.47 -2.08 -6.56
C GLN A 19 -7.40 -0.88 -6.44
N GLN A 20 -8.51 -1.05 -5.75
CA GLN A 20 -9.43 0.02 -5.36
C GLN A 20 -9.85 -0.18 -3.90
N ILE A 21 -9.98 0.92 -3.16
CA ILE A 21 -10.33 0.90 -1.73
C ILE A 21 -11.51 1.85 -1.51
N TRP A 22 -12.55 1.35 -0.86
CA TRP A 22 -13.72 2.10 -0.45
C TRP A 22 -13.90 2.02 1.05
N ARG A 23 -14.47 3.09 1.60
CA ARG A 23 -15.11 3.07 2.91
C ARG A 23 -16.61 2.92 2.72
N ILE A 24 -17.21 2.00 3.46
CA ILE A 24 -18.65 1.68 3.39
C ILE A 24 -19.34 2.38 4.57
N GLU A 25 -20.30 3.26 4.29
CA GLU A 25 -20.93 4.13 5.30
C GLU A 25 -22.20 3.54 5.95
N ARG A 26 -22.58 2.30 5.59
CA ARG A 26 -23.85 1.72 6.02
C ARG A 26 -23.84 1.16 7.45
N PRO A 27 -25.01 1.15 8.12
CA PRO A 27 -25.15 0.68 9.50
C PRO A 27 -25.05 -0.85 9.68
N ALA A 28 -25.00 -1.61 8.58
CA ALA A 28 -24.92 -3.08 8.62
C ALA A 28 -23.75 -3.56 7.77
N LEU A 29 -23.09 -4.63 8.23
CA LEU A 29 -21.97 -5.26 7.55
C LEU A 29 -22.42 -5.74 6.15
N PRO A 30 -21.78 -5.30 5.06
CA PRO A 30 -22.13 -5.73 3.72
C PRO A 30 -21.76 -7.20 3.51
N ASP A 31 -22.61 -7.93 2.77
CA ASP A 31 -22.39 -9.34 2.46
C ASP A 31 -21.67 -9.51 1.11
N LEU A 32 -20.40 -9.93 1.14
CA LEU A 32 -19.62 -10.18 -0.06
C LEU A 32 -20.28 -11.19 -1.02
N ALA A 33 -21.14 -12.09 -0.55
CA ALA A 33 -21.81 -13.09 -1.40
C ALA A 33 -22.67 -12.45 -2.50
N VAL A 34 -23.15 -11.21 -2.29
CA VAL A 34 -23.89 -10.43 -3.29
C VAL A 34 -23.07 -10.19 -4.57
N LEU A 35 -21.73 -10.25 -4.48
CA LEU A 35 -20.82 -10.13 -5.62
C LEU A 35 -20.71 -11.43 -6.44
N GLY A 36 -21.44 -12.49 -6.07
CA GLY A 36 -21.46 -13.76 -6.80
C GLY A 36 -20.21 -14.63 -6.58
N CYS A 37 -19.60 -14.51 -5.41
CA CYS A 37 -18.40 -15.25 -5.00
C CYS A 37 -18.67 -16.12 -3.77
N GLN A 38 -17.86 -17.17 -3.59
CA GLN A 38 -17.82 -17.92 -2.34
C GLN A 38 -17.05 -17.09 -1.30
N VAL A 39 -17.73 -16.74 -0.21
CA VAL A 39 -17.14 -15.95 0.87
C VAL A 39 -16.44 -16.87 1.85
N GLU A 40 -15.22 -16.50 2.20
CA GLU A 40 -14.42 -17.15 3.22
C GLU A 40 -14.08 -16.15 4.33
N GLU A 41 -14.07 -16.63 5.57
CA GLU A 41 -13.64 -15.84 6.72
C GLU A 41 -12.13 -16.00 6.93
N LEU A 42 -11.43 -14.88 7.06
CA LEU A 42 -10.03 -14.81 7.46
C LEU A 42 -9.99 -14.38 8.93
N PRO A 43 -9.60 -15.28 9.86
CA PRO A 43 -9.56 -14.98 11.28
C PRO A 43 -8.75 -13.70 11.57
N ALA A 44 -9.32 -12.78 12.34
CA ALA A 44 -8.74 -11.48 12.70
C ALA A 44 -8.47 -10.49 11.55
N VAL A 45 -8.86 -10.79 10.31
CA VAL A 45 -8.68 -9.91 9.15
C VAL A 45 -10.01 -9.43 8.58
N GLY A 46 -10.97 -10.34 8.40
CA GLY A 46 -12.28 -10.03 7.83
C GLY A 46 -12.80 -11.12 6.90
N PHE A 47 -13.56 -10.73 5.88
CA PHE A 47 -14.13 -11.63 4.89
C PHE A 47 -13.47 -11.40 3.53
N TRP A 48 -13.23 -12.45 2.78
CA TRP A 48 -12.70 -12.31 1.43
C TRP A 48 -13.44 -13.22 0.47
N CYS A 49 -13.36 -12.88 -0.81
CA CYS A 49 -13.86 -13.73 -1.87
C CYS A 49 -13.18 -13.41 -3.20
N GLU A 50 -13.19 -14.37 -4.12
CA GLU A 50 -12.72 -14.17 -5.49
C GLU A 50 -13.88 -14.36 -6.49
N HIS A 51 -14.00 -13.43 -7.45
CA HIS A 51 -14.89 -13.57 -8.60
C HIS A 51 -14.20 -13.10 -9.87
N ARG A 52 -14.08 -13.98 -10.87
CA ARG A 52 -13.57 -13.65 -12.23
C ARG A 52 -12.21 -12.94 -12.22
N GLY A 53 -11.26 -13.43 -11.41
CA GLY A 53 -9.91 -12.84 -11.32
C GLY A 53 -9.91 -11.48 -10.61
N VAL A 54 -10.91 -11.20 -9.79
CA VAL A 54 -10.97 -10.04 -8.89
C VAL A 54 -11.15 -10.56 -7.48
N MET A 55 -10.23 -10.19 -6.60
CA MET A 55 -10.31 -10.45 -5.17
C MET A 55 -11.00 -9.29 -4.48
N TRP A 56 -11.90 -9.61 -3.56
CA TRP A 56 -12.56 -8.67 -2.67
C TRP A 56 -12.19 -9.02 -1.24
N LEU A 57 -11.85 -8.00 -0.46
CA LEU A 57 -11.54 -8.11 0.95
C LEU A 57 -12.37 -7.07 1.71
N LEU A 58 -13.21 -7.55 2.61
CA LEU A 58 -14.04 -6.75 3.50
C LEU A 58 -13.47 -6.82 4.91
N GLN A 59 -13.14 -5.67 5.48
CA GLN A 59 -12.54 -5.58 6.81
C GLN A 59 -13.36 -4.62 7.67
N SER A 60 -13.46 -4.92 8.95
CA SER A 60 -14.06 -4.02 9.94
C SER A 60 -12.97 -3.59 10.91
N GLN A 61 -12.80 -2.28 11.09
CA GLN A 61 -11.88 -1.70 12.06
C GLN A 61 -12.63 -0.66 12.89
N GLY A 62 -13.01 -1.04 14.11
CA GLY A 62 -13.89 -0.21 14.94
C GLY A 62 -15.28 -0.12 14.34
N GLU A 63 -15.73 1.10 14.04
CA GLU A 63 -17.02 1.37 13.38
C GLU A 63 -16.87 1.54 11.86
N GLU A 64 -15.65 1.54 11.33
CA GLU A 64 -15.39 1.73 9.91
C GLU A 64 -15.29 0.40 9.16
N ILE A 65 -16.00 0.33 8.04
CA ILE A 65 -15.99 -0.83 7.15
C ILE A 65 -15.21 -0.48 5.89
N TRP A 66 -14.20 -1.29 5.59
CA TRP A 66 -13.30 -1.11 4.46
C TRP A 66 -13.52 -2.22 3.45
N LEU A 67 -13.71 -1.85 2.19
CA LEU A 67 -13.78 -2.78 1.08
C LEU A 67 -12.58 -2.54 0.18
N THR A 68 -11.80 -3.59 -0.06
CA THR A 68 -10.68 -3.56 -0.99
C THR A 68 -10.96 -4.51 -2.15
N ARG A 69 -10.81 -4.01 -3.36
CA ARG A 69 -10.85 -4.78 -4.61
C ARG A 69 -9.45 -4.87 -5.16
N VAL A 70 -9.02 -6.04 -5.59
CA VAL A 70 -7.74 -6.26 -6.26
C VAL A 70 -8.01 -7.04 -7.55
N SER A 71 -7.71 -6.43 -8.70
CA SER A 71 -7.78 -7.11 -9.99
C SER A 71 -6.51 -7.95 -10.20
N MET A 72 -6.65 -9.26 -10.33
CA MET A 72 -5.53 -10.17 -10.59
C MET A 72 -5.09 -10.16 -12.07
N VAL A 73 -5.76 -9.36 -12.91
CA VAL A 73 -5.33 -9.13 -14.29
C VAL A 73 -3.96 -8.47 -14.24
N ALA A 74 -2.94 -9.21 -14.67
CA ALA A 74 -1.57 -8.74 -14.78
C ALA A 74 -1.55 -7.43 -15.59
N ASN A 75 -1.44 -6.30 -14.88
CA ASN A 75 -1.17 -5.03 -15.51
C ASN A 75 0.31 -5.02 -15.89
N THR A 76 0.62 -5.71 -16.99
CA THR A 76 1.94 -5.84 -17.62
C THR A 76 2.42 -4.52 -18.26
N ALA A 77 1.88 -3.37 -17.84
CA ALA A 77 2.13 -2.06 -18.45
C ALA A 77 2.59 -0.97 -17.47
N GLN A 78 2.57 -1.20 -16.16
CA GLN A 78 3.46 -0.45 -15.27
C GLN A 78 4.73 -1.28 -15.15
N GLN A 79 5.70 -1.00 -16.02
CA GLN A 79 7.08 -1.40 -15.80
C GLN A 79 7.37 -1.18 -14.32
N SER A 80 7.55 -2.28 -13.59
CA SER A 80 8.11 -2.27 -12.26
C SER A 80 9.51 -1.70 -12.43
N ALA A 81 9.62 -0.36 -12.42
CA ALA A 81 10.90 0.29 -12.24
C ALA A 81 11.36 -0.22 -10.88
N HIS A 82 12.15 -1.29 -10.89
CA HIS A 82 12.91 -1.74 -9.75
C HIS A 82 13.74 -0.52 -9.38
N ASN A 83 13.24 0.21 -8.40
CA ASN A 83 14.02 1.25 -7.79
C ASN A 83 14.88 0.58 -6.72
N TRP A 84 15.79 1.35 -6.15
CA TRP A 84 16.65 0.84 -5.09
C TRP A 84 15.89 0.38 -3.84
N ARG A 85 14.61 0.75 -3.68
CA ARG A 85 13.73 0.33 -2.58
C ARG A 85 13.05 -1.02 -2.85
N GLY A 86 13.16 -1.57 -4.06
CA GLY A 86 12.61 -2.86 -4.44
C GLY A 86 11.37 -2.77 -5.33
N ARG A 87 10.49 -3.77 -5.23
CA ARG A 87 9.26 -3.86 -6.02
C ARG A 87 8.17 -3.03 -5.35
N GLN A 88 7.65 -2.02 -6.04
CA GLN A 88 6.52 -1.24 -5.54
C GLN A 88 5.27 -2.11 -5.43
N LEU A 89 4.67 -2.13 -4.25
CA LEU A 89 3.40 -2.79 -3.97
C LEU A 89 2.24 -1.79 -4.10
N GLN A 90 2.43 -0.57 -3.59
CA GLN A 90 1.36 0.43 -3.47
C GLN A 90 1.90 1.86 -3.58
N SER A 91 1.06 2.81 -4.03
CA SER A 91 1.37 4.25 -4.10
C SER A 91 0.12 5.10 -3.90
N VAL A 92 -0.09 5.59 -2.68
CA VAL A 92 -1.19 6.50 -2.29
C VAL A 92 -0.72 7.95 -2.43
N LYS A 93 -1.52 8.80 -3.07
CA LYS A 93 -1.38 10.25 -2.99
C LYS A 93 -2.54 10.79 -2.17
N ASP A 94 -2.25 11.42 -1.04
CA ASP A 94 -3.25 12.04 -0.18
C ASP A 94 -2.69 13.31 0.47
N ARG A 95 -3.52 14.35 0.61
CA ARG A 95 -3.22 15.58 1.38
C ARG A 95 -1.81 16.18 1.19
N GLY A 96 -1.35 16.27 -0.05
CA GLY A 96 -0.02 16.85 -0.32
C GLY A 96 1.15 15.93 0.00
N GLN A 97 0.91 14.65 0.24
CA GLN A 97 1.93 13.62 0.39
C GLN A 97 1.68 12.46 -0.58
N GLN A 98 2.75 11.77 -0.92
CA GLN A 98 2.75 10.51 -1.64
C GLN A 98 3.38 9.46 -0.73
N LEU A 99 2.56 8.49 -0.30
CA LEU A 99 2.98 7.30 0.41
C LEU A 99 3.19 6.17 -0.60
N ASN A 100 4.36 5.56 -0.58
CA ASN A 100 4.69 4.44 -1.44
C ASN A 100 5.13 3.25 -0.58
N ILE A 101 4.61 2.06 -0.88
CA ILE A 101 4.97 0.83 -0.21
C ILE A 101 5.75 -0.04 -1.19
N TYR A 102 6.91 -0.54 -0.76
CA TYR A 102 7.75 -1.44 -1.52
C TYR A 102 8.07 -2.70 -0.74
N TRP A 103 8.32 -3.77 -1.50
CA TRP A 103 8.91 -5.00 -1.02
C TRP A 103 10.35 -5.10 -1.52
N SER A 104 11.30 -5.23 -0.58
CA SER A 104 12.72 -5.40 -0.88
C SER A 104 13.24 -6.71 -0.33
N GLN A 105 14.10 -7.38 -1.10
CA GLN A 105 14.92 -8.48 -0.58
C GLN A 105 16.18 -7.98 0.15
N GLN A 106 16.41 -6.66 0.16
CA GLN A 106 17.59 -6.06 0.78
C GLN A 106 17.32 -5.70 2.24
N HIS A 107 18.32 -5.91 3.08
CA HIS A 107 18.30 -5.50 4.47
C HIS A 107 18.40 -3.95 4.59
N PRO A 108 17.85 -3.30 5.64
CA PRO A 108 17.90 -1.85 5.82
C PRO A 108 19.29 -1.22 5.70
N GLN A 109 20.32 -1.91 6.22
CA GLN A 109 21.71 -1.48 6.13
C GLN A 109 22.22 -1.46 4.69
N GLN A 110 21.79 -2.41 3.85
CA GLN A 110 22.15 -2.44 2.43
C GLN A 110 21.45 -1.31 1.67
N LEU A 111 20.17 -1.06 1.97
CA LEU A 111 19.43 0.09 1.43
C LEU A 111 20.10 1.42 1.81
N TYR A 112 20.51 1.55 3.07
CA TYR A 112 21.24 2.72 3.55
C TYR A 112 22.58 2.92 2.83
N GLN A 113 23.39 1.86 2.72
CA GLN A 113 24.66 1.89 1.98
C GLN A 113 24.44 2.29 0.53
N PHE A 114 23.44 1.69 -0.14
CA PHE A 114 23.09 2.06 -1.51
C PHE A 114 22.81 3.56 -1.62
N VAL A 115 22.02 4.11 -0.69
CA VAL A 115 21.71 5.54 -0.71
C VAL A 115 22.95 6.40 -0.46
N GLN A 116 23.79 6.01 0.49
CA GLN A 116 25.05 6.71 0.74
C GLN A 116 25.92 6.78 -0.51
N PHE A 117 26.07 5.67 -1.24
CA PHE A 117 26.90 5.62 -2.45
C PHE A 117 26.26 6.33 -3.65
N ARG A 118 24.96 6.09 -3.89
CA ARG A 118 24.24 6.56 -5.09
C ARG A 118 23.85 8.04 -4.97
N TYR A 119 23.57 8.51 -3.76
CA TYR A 119 23.00 9.82 -3.49
C TYR A 119 23.82 10.58 -2.44
N LEU A 120 25.10 10.82 -2.75
CA LEU A 120 26.07 11.53 -1.89
C LEU A 120 25.52 12.85 -1.30
N SER A 121 24.64 13.54 -2.04
CA SER A 121 24.06 14.82 -1.62
C SER A 121 22.92 14.70 -0.60
N ARG A 122 22.33 13.51 -0.41
CA ARG A 122 21.10 13.31 0.38
C ARG A 122 21.32 13.06 1.87
N ARG A 123 22.58 12.93 2.32
CA ARG A 123 22.97 12.77 3.74
C ARG A 123 22.02 11.84 4.52
N PRO A 124 21.89 10.57 4.10
CA PRO A 124 20.94 9.64 4.73
C PRO A 124 21.27 9.46 6.21
N ARG A 125 20.24 9.27 7.04
CA ARG A 125 20.41 8.88 8.45
C ARG A 125 19.53 7.68 8.72
N LEU A 126 20.14 6.58 9.15
CA LEU A 126 19.45 5.36 9.55
C LEU A 126 19.41 5.28 11.08
N LEU A 127 18.22 5.10 11.64
CA LEU A 127 17.99 4.87 13.05
C LEU A 127 17.25 3.55 13.22
N GLU A 128 17.75 2.66 14.07
CA GLU A 128 16.98 1.50 14.50
C GLU A 128 16.01 1.91 15.61
N LEU A 129 14.72 1.60 15.43
CA LEU A 129 13.69 1.93 16.39
C LEU A 129 13.50 0.78 17.39
N SER A 130 13.24 -0.44 16.89
CA SER A 130 13.02 -1.65 17.69
C SER A 130 12.82 -2.88 16.80
N HIS A 131 13.35 -4.05 17.17
CA HIS A 131 12.97 -5.36 16.61
C HIS A 131 12.85 -5.41 15.07
N GLY A 132 13.90 -5.00 14.36
CA GLY A 132 13.91 -5.00 12.89
C GLY A 132 13.09 -3.87 12.25
N ARG A 133 12.64 -2.89 13.02
CA ARG A 133 12.06 -1.63 12.53
C ARG A 133 13.13 -0.56 12.50
N PHE A 134 13.27 0.11 11.36
CA PHE A 134 14.22 1.17 11.15
C PHE A 134 13.52 2.39 10.54
N TYR A 135 14.12 3.53 10.75
CA TYR A 135 13.74 4.79 10.16
C TYR A 135 14.93 5.33 9.36
N LEU A 136 14.68 5.68 8.10
CA LEU A 136 15.67 6.22 7.19
C LEU A 136 15.17 7.57 6.66
N SER A 137 15.80 8.65 7.09
CA SER A 137 15.51 10.00 6.59
C SER A 137 16.47 10.38 5.48
N LEU A 138 15.96 10.89 4.36
CA LEU A 138 16.74 11.45 3.26
C LEU A 138 16.49 12.95 3.15
N GLN A 139 17.55 13.74 3.01
CA GLN A 139 17.45 15.18 2.85
C GLN A 139 17.57 15.56 1.36
N ARG A 140 16.92 16.66 0.95
CA ARG A 140 17.02 17.27 -0.40
C ARG A 140 16.61 16.35 -1.57
N PRO A 141 15.31 16.24 -1.91
CA PRO A 141 14.15 16.64 -1.11
C PRO A 141 13.99 15.73 0.11
N ILE A 142 13.22 16.21 1.09
CA ILE A 142 12.88 15.43 2.29
C ILE A 142 12.06 14.22 1.86
N GLU A 143 12.50 13.04 2.27
CA GLU A 143 11.82 11.78 2.08
C GLU A 143 12.05 10.94 3.33
N GLU A 144 10.96 10.47 3.92
CA GLU A 144 10.97 9.70 5.15
C GLU A 144 10.62 8.25 4.86
N LEU A 145 11.47 7.32 5.29
CA LEU A 145 11.26 5.90 5.08
C LEU A 145 11.15 5.16 6.40
N PHE A 146 10.10 4.36 6.54
CA PHE A 146 9.97 3.34 7.58
C PHE A 146 10.26 1.98 6.96
N LEU A 147 11.20 1.25 7.57
CA LEU A 147 11.67 -0.04 7.09
C LEU A 147 11.31 -1.09 8.13
N TYR A 148 10.67 -2.17 7.72
CA TYR A 148 10.31 -3.28 8.60
C TYR A 148 10.82 -4.60 8.04
N VAL A 149 11.69 -5.25 8.80
CA VAL A 149 12.27 -6.55 8.42
C VAL A 149 11.35 -7.68 8.88
N GLN A 150 10.94 -8.53 7.94
CA GLN A 150 10.15 -9.72 8.19
C GLN A 150 10.65 -10.86 7.30
N ASN A 151 11.00 -12.00 7.91
CA ASN A 151 11.43 -13.21 7.20
C ASN A 151 12.56 -12.99 6.18
N GLY A 152 13.56 -12.18 6.55
CA GLY A 152 14.72 -11.88 5.69
C GLY A 152 14.44 -10.91 4.53
N SER A 153 13.25 -10.34 4.46
CA SER A 153 12.88 -9.28 3.52
C SER A 153 12.49 -8.00 4.26
N THR A 154 12.47 -6.88 3.55
CA THR A 154 12.17 -5.56 4.10
C THR A 154 10.96 -4.95 3.41
N LEU A 155 9.93 -4.63 4.19
CA LEU A 155 8.85 -3.75 3.78
C LEU A 155 9.33 -2.29 3.92
N VAL A 156 9.19 -1.50 2.86
CA VAL A 156 9.63 -0.11 2.82
C VAL A 156 8.42 0.78 2.61
N LEU A 157 8.08 1.60 3.60
CA LEU A 157 7.10 2.66 3.49
C LEU A 157 7.84 3.99 3.31
N SER A 158 7.71 4.61 2.14
CA SER A 158 8.30 5.91 1.81
C SER A 158 7.22 6.98 1.76
N ALA A 159 7.41 8.05 2.52
CA ALA A 159 6.58 9.24 2.52
C ALA A 159 7.36 10.39 1.86
N LEU A 160 6.82 10.88 0.75
CA LEU A 160 7.34 12.04 0.04
C LEU A 160 6.31 13.17 0.10
N PRO A 161 6.70 14.42 0.33
CA PRO A 161 5.81 15.53 0.02
C PRO A 161 5.52 15.53 -1.48
N ASN A 162 4.27 15.76 -1.86
CA ASN A 162 3.95 16.08 -3.25
C ASN A 162 4.76 17.33 -3.58
N GLY A 163 5.61 17.25 -4.61
CA GLY A 163 6.38 18.41 -5.05
C GLY A 163 5.47 19.62 -5.25
N PRO A 164 6.01 20.85 -5.26
CA PRO A 164 5.19 22.02 -5.54
C PRO A 164 4.38 21.75 -6.81
N SER A 165 3.05 21.77 -6.69
CA SER A 165 2.17 21.79 -7.85
C SER A 165 2.63 22.98 -8.67
N GLU A 166 3.21 22.74 -9.84
CA GLU A 166 3.43 23.79 -10.82
C GLU A 166 2.08 24.49 -11.01
N ARG A 167 2.02 25.74 -10.53
CA ARG A 167 0.98 26.70 -10.87
C ARG A 167 1.44 27.45 -12.10
#